data_AF-A0A261G350-F1
#
_entry.id   AF-A0A261G350-F1
#
_cell.length_a   1.000
_cell.length_b   1.000
_cell.length_c   1.000
_cell.angle_alpha   90.00
_cell.angle_beta   90.00
_cell.angle_gamma   90.00
#
_symmetry.space_group_name_H-M   'P 1'
#
loop_
_entity.id
_entity.type
_entity.pdbx_description
1 polymer ?
#
loop_
_entity_poly.entity_id
_entity_poly.type
_entity_poly.pdbx_seq_one_letter_code
_entity_poly.pdbx_strand_id
1 'polypeptide(L)'
;MSVADKQTGHLSTDKTYQYNDVISGADGKVSFGGLSAGTYTVTETAVADGYLTNVKPTFTVTIADDGTVTFGSDTWNLVDNTTKTVKNVKSITQLPLTGAAGTALFTVLGILLAGAAVTVYTKSRSTNRALRA
;
A
#
# COMPACT_ATOMS: atom_id res chain seq x y z
N MET A 1 -2.74 -8.44 19.57
CA MET A 1 -2.21 -7.78 18.34
C MET A 1 -2.48 -8.66 17.15
N SER A 2 -2.44 -8.10 15.94
CA SER A 2 -2.69 -8.83 14.71
C SER A 2 -1.59 -8.53 13.68
N VAL A 3 -0.75 -9.51 13.30
CA VAL A 3 0.17 -9.47 12.13
C VAL A 3 -0.15 -10.67 11.24
N ALA A 4 -0.13 -10.58 9.90
CA ALA A 4 -0.66 -11.59 8.97
C ALA A 4 0.00 -12.99 9.09
N ASP A 5 -0.56 -14.07 8.54
CA ASP A 5 -0.02 -15.45 8.63
C ASP A 5 1.51 -15.53 8.47
N LYS A 6 2.20 -16.20 9.41
CA LYS A 6 3.66 -16.43 9.44
C LYS A 6 4.56 -15.21 9.70
N GLN A 7 4.14 -14.24 10.51
CA GLN A 7 4.92 -13.02 10.76
C GLN A 7 5.25 -12.78 12.24
N THR A 8 6.46 -12.32 12.54
CA THR A 8 6.95 -12.18 13.91
C THR A 8 6.75 -10.78 14.49
N GLY A 9 6.10 -10.69 15.64
CA GLY A 9 6.04 -9.47 16.47
C GLY A 9 7.07 -9.54 17.58
N HIS A 10 7.91 -8.52 17.72
CA HIS A 10 8.79 -8.31 18.88
C HIS A 10 8.34 -7.08 19.66
N LEU A 11 8.31 -7.15 20.99
CA LEU A 11 7.88 -6.09 21.90
C LEU A 11 9.00 -5.80 22.92
N SER A 12 9.66 -4.64 22.86
CA SER A 12 10.79 -4.25 23.72
C SER A 12 10.45 -3.03 24.59
N THR A 13 10.53 -3.12 25.92
CA THR A 13 10.49 -1.94 26.81
C THR A 13 11.90 -1.50 27.21
N ASP A 14 12.00 -0.30 27.78
CA ASP A 14 13.20 0.25 28.45
C ASP A 14 13.61 -0.52 29.74
N LYS A 15 13.04 -1.72 29.92
CA LYS A 15 13.59 -2.84 30.69
C LYS A 15 13.55 -4.05 29.76
N THR A 16 14.66 -4.46 29.17
CA THR A 16 14.69 -5.45 28.07
C THR A 16 14.05 -6.81 28.44
N TYR A 17 12.73 -6.89 28.34
CA TYR A 17 12.01 -8.14 28.24
C TYR A 17 12.15 -8.59 26.78
N GLN A 18 13.19 -9.36 26.50
CA GLN A 18 13.33 -10.03 25.21
C GLN A 18 12.28 -11.12 25.12
N TYR A 19 11.11 -10.81 24.55
CA TYR A 19 10.21 -11.85 24.09
C TYR A 19 10.82 -12.45 22.81
N ASN A 20 10.93 -13.78 22.75
CA ASN A 20 11.30 -14.47 21.52
C ASN A 20 10.33 -14.04 20.39
N ASP A 21 10.83 -13.98 19.15
CA ASP A 21 10.03 -13.62 17.98
C ASP A 21 8.68 -14.36 17.97
N VAL A 22 7.55 -13.63 18.04
CA VAL A 22 6.22 -14.25 18.11
C VAL A 22 5.59 -14.26 16.73
N ILE A 23 5.59 -15.42 16.09
CA ILE A 23 4.94 -15.63 14.79
C ILE A 23 3.42 -15.57 14.94
N SER A 24 2.74 -14.82 14.08
CA SER A 24 1.30 -14.84 13.95
C SER A 24 0.74 -16.10 13.35
N GLY A 25 -0.45 -16.43 13.84
CA GLY A 25 -1.29 -17.47 13.24
C GLY A 25 -1.94 -17.04 11.93
N ALA A 26 -2.67 -17.98 11.32
CA ALA A 26 -3.37 -17.80 10.05
C ALA A 26 -4.49 -16.74 10.07
N ASP A 27 -5.00 -16.41 11.26
CA ASP A 27 -5.93 -15.28 11.48
C ASP A 27 -5.23 -13.92 11.52
N GLY A 28 -3.92 -13.97 11.37
CA GLY A 28 -3.03 -12.85 11.47
C GLY A 28 -2.95 -12.31 12.89
N LYS A 29 -3.02 -13.10 13.98
CA LYS A 29 -2.94 -12.61 15.37
C LYS A 29 -1.62 -12.91 16.10
N VAL A 30 -1.13 -11.94 16.88
CA VAL A 30 -0.03 -12.03 17.85
C VAL A 30 -0.54 -11.67 19.24
N SER A 31 -0.25 -12.50 20.23
CA SER A 31 -0.63 -12.23 21.62
C SER A 31 0.61 -12.19 22.50
N PHE A 32 0.76 -11.11 23.26
CA PHE A 32 1.79 -10.97 24.29
C PHE A 32 1.09 -11.00 25.65
N GLY A 33 1.45 -11.95 26.49
CA GLY A 33 0.88 -12.11 27.84
C GLY A 33 1.83 -11.62 28.93
N GLY A 34 1.28 -11.30 30.11
CA GLY A 34 2.07 -11.00 31.31
C GLY A 34 2.75 -9.63 31.34
N LEU A 35 2.28 -8.68 30.53
CA LEU A 35 2.83 -7.33 30.48
C LEU A 35 2.24 -6.46 31.59
N SER A 36 3.11 -5.81 32.37
CA SER A 36 2.70 -4.78 33.33
C SER A 36 2.38 -3.46 32.62
N ALA A 37 1.76 -2.51 33.33
CA ALA A 37 1.65 -1.14 32.84
C ALA A 37 3.04 -0.58 32.47
N GLY A 38 3.09 0.20 31.40
CA GLY A 38 4.33 0.71 30.82
C GLY A 38 4.24 0.93 29.32
N THR A 39 5.32 1.47 28.75
CA THR A 39 5.47 1.70 27.31
C THR A 39 6.43 0.69 26.71
N TYR A 40 5.97 0.05 25.64
CA TYR A 40 6.62 -1.03 24.92
C TYR A 40 6.84 -0.62 23.46
N THR A 41 7.90 -1.11 22.82
CA THR A 41 8.22 -0.86 21.42
C THR A 41 8.02 -2.12 20.62
N VAL A 42 7.04 -2.12 19.72
CA VAL A 42 6.82 -3.20 18.78
C VAL A 42 7.67 -2.98 17.53
N THR A 43 8.38 -4.02 17.07
CA THR A 43 9.08 -4.03 15.78
C THR A 43 8.71 -5.27 14.98
N GLU A 44 8.30 -5.09 13.73
CA GLU A 44 8.15 -6.19 12.77
C GLU A 44 9.54 -6.66 12.33
N THR A 45 9.87 -7.94 12.55
CA THR A 45 11.21 -8.48 12.21
C THR A 45 11.21 -9.22 10.86
N ALA A 46 10.09 -9.80 10.45
CA ALA A 46 9.92 -10.51 9.18
C ALA A 46 8.57 -10.18 8.52
N VAL A 47 8.58 -10.08 7.18
CA VAL A 47 7.37 -9.88 6.37
C VAL A 47 6.95 -11.18 5.67
N ALA A 48 5.64 -11.34 5.47
CA ALA A 48 5.07 -12.44 4.69
C ALA A 48 5.41 -12.33 3.19
N ASP A 49 5.34 -13.46 2.47
CA ASP A 49 5.61 -13.51 1.02
C ASP A 49 4.70 -12.54 0.24
N GLY A 50 5.29 -11.82 -0.72
CA GLY A 50 4.58 -10.85 -1.56
C GLY A 50 4.38 -9.46 -0.95
N TYR A 51 5.02 -9.16 0.18
CA TYR A 51 5.08 -7.84 0.80
C TYR A 51 6.49 -7.24 0.72
N LEU A 52 6.60 -5.93 0.89
CA LEU A 52 7.88 -5.22 0.80
C LEU A 52 8.77 -5.51 2.01
N THR A 53 9.91 -6.17 1.78
CA THR A 53 10.91 -6.52 2.82
C THR A 53 11.54 -5.34 3.52
N ASN A 54 11.54 -4.17 2.87
CA ASN A 54 12.21 -2.97 3.37
C ASN A 54 11.27 -2.08 4.21
N VAL A 55 9.98 -2.42 4.29
CA VAL A 55 8.99 -1.69 5.09
C VAL A 55 8.63 -2.55 6.28
N LYS A 56 9.23 -2.24 7.44
CA LYS A 56 8.99 -2.92 8.71
C LYS A 56 8.65 -1.86 9.77
N PRO A 57 7.37 -1.67 10.12
CA PRO A 57 6.97 -0.66 11.07
C PRO A 57 7.53 -0.96 12.46
N THR A 58 7.97 0.10 13.12
CA THR A 58 8.28 0.13 14.55
C THR A 58 7.37 1.19 15.19
N PHE A 59 6.71 0.83 16.28
CA PHE A 59 5.76 1.71 16.97
C PHE A 59 5.69 1.38 18.45
N THR A 60 5.13 2.29 19.24
CA THR A 60 4.98 2.09 20.68
C THR A 60 3.59 1.56 21.03
N VAL A 61 3.51 0.78 22.10
CA VAL A 61 2.26 0.36 22.74
C VAL A 61 2.38 0.76 24.20
N THR A 62 1.47 1.60 24.67
CA THR A 62 1.39 2.01 26.07
C THR A 62 0.21 1.33 26.73
N ILE A 63 0.49 0.63 27.82
CA ILE A 63 -0.50 0.01 28.71
C ILE A 63 -0.57 0.89 29.96
N ALA A 64 -1.68 1.55 30.18
CA ALA A 64 -1.92 2.33 31.39
C ALA A 64 -2.26 1.43 32.58
N ASP A 65 -2.17 1.97 33.79
CA ASP A 65 -2.42 1.23 35.04
C ASP A 65 -3.86 0.70 35.15
N ASP A 66 -4.82 1.32 34.44
CA ASP A 66 -6.21 0.88 34.33
C ASP A 66 -6.42 -0.23 33.26
N GLY A 67 -5.34 -0.66 32.60
CA GLY A 67 -5.36 -1.63 31.51
C GLY A 67 -5.69 -1.04 30.14
N THR A 68 -5.87 0.28 30.02
CA THR A 68 -6.10 0.94 28.73
C THR A 68 -4.88 0.80 27.84
N VAL A 69 -5.07 0.33 26.59
CA VAL A 69 -3.99 0.11 25.63
C VAL A 69 -4.06 1.12 24.49
N THR A 70 -2.97 1.87 24.32
CA THR A 70 -2.81 2.87 23.26
C THR A 70 -1.65 2.51 22.36
N PHE A 71 -1.83 2.66 21.04
CA PHE A 71 -0.81 2.41 20.06
C PHE A 71 -0.31 3.76 19.53
N GLY A 72 1.00 3.95 19.53
CA GLY A 72 1.66 5.07 18.89
C GLY A 72 1.67 4.89 17.37
N SER A 73 1.87 6.00 16.66
CA SER A 73 2.06 6.00 15.21
C SER A 73 3.45 5.49 14.84
N ASP A 74 3.55 4.80 13.72
CA ASP A 74 4.81 4.46 13.06
C ASP A 74 5.17 5.50 11.97
N THR A 75 6.39 5.44 11.45
CA THR A 75 6.90 6.33 10.40
C THR A 75 6.08 6.31 9.11
N TRP A 76 5.40 5.20 8.81
CA TRP A 76 4.63 5.01 7.58
C TRP A 76 3.11 5.09 7.79
N ASN A 77 2.66 5.41 9.01
CA ASN A 77 1.24 5.49 9.41
C ASN A 77 0.44 4.22 9.04
N LEU A 78 1.08 3.07 9.25
CA LEU A 78 0.52 1.73 9.06
C LEU A 78 -0.23 1.23 10.29
N VAL A 79 -0.04 1.87 11.44
CA VAL A 79 -0.71 1.54 12.69
C VAL A 79 -2.08 2.24 12.78
N ASP A 80 -3.13 1.45 12.93
CA ASP A 80 -4.48 1.94 13.23
C ASP A 80 -4.77 1.79 14.72
N ASN A 81 -4.79 2.91 15.43
CA ASN A 81 -5.03 2.96 16.87
C ASN A 81 -6.52 2.76 17.26
N THR A 82 -7.44 2.82 16.30
CA THR A 82 -8.87 2.54 16.52
C THR A 82 -9.13 1.05 16.46
N THR A 83 -8.59 0.37 15.45
CA THR A 83 -8.80 -1.07 15.23
C THR A 83 -7.72 -1.95 15.85
N LYS A 84 -6.63 -1.35 16.36
CA LYS A 84 -5.44 -2.04 16.90
C LYS A 84 -4.80 -2.98 15.88
N THR A 85 -4.76 -2.56 14.63
CA THR A 85 -4.21 -3.32 13.51
C THR A 85 -2.97 -2.63 12.94
N VAL A 86 -2.09 -3.43 12.34
CA VAL A 86 -0.92 -2.96 11.60
C VAL A 86 -1.05 -3.44 10.16
N LYS A 87 -0.96 -2.52 9.19
CA LYS A 87 -1.11 -2.83 7.76
C LYS A 87 0.23 -3.11 7.12
N ASN A 88 0.33 -4.21 6.39
CA ASN A 88 1.51 -4.49 5.58
C ASN A 88 1.36 -3.96 4.16
N VAL A 89 2.47 -3.42 3.64
CA VAL A 89 2.52 -2.78 2.32
C VAL A 89 2.94 -3.81 1.27
N LYS A 90 2.02 -4.16 0.35
CA LYS A 90 2.30 -5.07 -0.77
C LYS A 90 3.12 -4.41 -1.88
N SER A 91 2.85 -3.13 -2.14
CA SER A 91 3.52 -2.37 -3.20
C SER A 91 3.45 -0.86 -2.95
N ILE A 92 4.56 -0.16 -3.20
CA ILE A 92 4.63 1.31 -3.35
C ILE A 92 4.07 1.75 -4.72
N THR A 93 3.60 0.79 -5.51
CA THR A 93 3.24 0.95 -6.92
C THR A 93 1.73 0.99 -7.17
N GLN A 94 0.96 1.66 -6.32
CA GLN A 94 0.07 2.67 -6.93
C GLN A 94 0.95 3.84 -7.36
N LEU A 95 1.92 3.55 -8.24
CA LEU A 95 2.42 4.54 -9.17
C LEU A 95 1.13 5.15 -9.74
N PRO A 96 1.01 6.49 -9.84
CA PRO A 96 -0.12 7.06 -10.56
C PRO A 96 -0.26 6.26 -11.86
N LEU A 97 -1.48 5.93 -12.26
CA LEU A 97 -1.77 5.18 -13.48
C LEU A 97 -1.28 6.02 -14.68
N THR A 98 0.04 6.12 -14.89
CA THR A 98 0.68 7.06 -15.81
C THR A 98 0.84 6.46 -17.19
N GLY A 99 0.20 5.32 -17.45
CA GLY A 99 0.02 4.76 -18.79
C GLY A 99 -1.38 5.00 -19.36
N ALA A 100 -2.45 4.87 -18.57
CA ALA A 100 -3.81 4.76 -19.12
C ALA A 100 -4.45 6.12 -19.45
N ALA A 101 -4.36 7.10 -18.55
CA ALA A 101 -5.02 8.40 -18.78
C ALA A 101 -4.30 9.26 -19.84
N GLY A 102 -2.96 9.22 -19.88
CA GLY A 102 -2.16 9.98 -20.84
C GLY A 102 -2.27 9.48 -22.28
N THR A 103 -2.32 8.16 -22.49
CA THR A 103 -2.42 7.56 -23.84
C THR A 103 -3.81 7.70 -24.46
N ALA A 104 -4.88 7.77 -23.64
CA ALA A 104 -6.24 7.98 -24.12
C ALA A 104 -6.36 9.28 -24.94
N LEU A 105 -5.75 10.38 -24.49
CA LEU A 105 -5.76 11.65 -25.20
C LEU A 105 -5.07 11.56 -26.57
N PHE A 106 -3.88 10.97 -26.64
CA PHE A 106 -3.15 10.80 -27.91
C PHE A 106 -3.88 9.86 -28.88
N THR A 107 -4.56 8.84 -28.37
CA THR A 107 -5.35 7.90 -29.19
C THR A 107 -6.56 8.60 -29.81
N VAL A 108 -7.28 9.40 -29.04
CA VAL A 108 -8.42 10.20 -29.54
C VAL A 108 -7.93 11.20 -30.59
N LEU A 109 -6.82 11.90 -30.34
CA LEU A 109 -6.22 12.81 -31.32
C LEU A 109 -5.80 12.09 -32.60
N GLY A 110 -5.17 10.91 -32.48
CA GLY A 110 -4.80 10.09 -33.63
C GLY A 110 -5.99 9.67 -34.49
N ILE A 111 -7.09 9.24 -33.87
CA ILE A 111 -8.33 8.87 -34.57
C ILE A 111 -8.95 10.10 -35.26
N LEU A 112 -8.99 11.25 -34.59
CA LEU A 112 -9.52 12.49 -35.17
C LEU A 112 -8.70 12.94 -36.39
N LEU A 113 -7.37 12.92 -36.30
CA LEU A 113 -6.48 13.27 -37.40
C LEU A 113 -6.62 12.29 -38.58
N ALA A 114 -6.72 10.99 -38.30
CA ALA A 114 -6.95 9.98 -39.34
C ALA A 114 -8.30 10.18 -40.04
N GLY A 115 -9.37 10.45 -39.29
CA GLY A 115 -10.70 10.74 -39.84
C GLY A 115 -10.72 12.00 -40.73
N ALA A 116 -10.04 13.06 -40.31
CA ALA A 116 -9.89 14.28 -41.10
C ALA A 116 -9.11 14.01 -42.40
N ALA A 117 -8.00 13.26 -42.31
CA ALA A 117 -7.19 12.90 -43.48
C ALA A 117 -8.00 12.09 -44.51
N VAL A 118 -8.78 11.09 -44.06
CA VAL A 118 -9.66 10.29 -44.93
C VAL A 118 -10.73 11.17 -45.60
N THR A 119 -11.35 12.08 -44.85
CA THR A 119 -12.37 13.00 -45.39
C THR A 119 -11.78 13.93 -46.45
N VAL A 120 -10.61 14.52 -46.19
CA VAL A 120 -9.92 15.39 -47.17
C VAL A 120 -9.51 14.61 -48.41
N TYR A 121 -8.98 13.40 -48.25
CA TYR A 121 -8.54 12.56 -49.38
C TYR A 121 -9.70 12.21 -50.32
N THR A 122 -10.84 11.79 -49.76
CA THR A 122 -12.03 11.42 -50.56
C THR A 122 -12.63 12.63 -51.27
N LYS A 123 -12.73 13.79 -50.60
CA LYS A 123 -13.21 15.05 -51.22
C LYS A 123 -12.25 15.58 -52.29
N SER A 124 -10.93 15.53 -52.05
CA SER A 124 -9.93 15.95 -53.04
C SER A 124 -10.06 15.15 -54.34
N ARG A 125 -10.30 13.83 -54.24
CA ARG A 125 -10.46 12.98 -55.41
C ARG A 125 -11.79 13.22 -56.14
N SER A 126 -12.88 13.54 -55.44
CA SER A 126 -14.16 13.84 -56.08
C SER A 126 -14.16 15.21 -56.76
N THR A 127 -13.58 16.24 -56.14
CA THR A 127 -13.45 17.57 -56.75
C THR A 127 -12.54 17.55 -57.98
N ASN A 128 -11.43 16.82 -57.96
CA ASN A 128 -10.58 16.63 -59.14
C ASN A 128 -11.28 15.88 -60.30
N ARG A 129 -12.27 15.04 -60.00
CA ARG A 129 -13.11 14.39 -61.02
C ARG A 129 -14.17 15.33 -61.56
N ALA A 130 -14.77 16.17 -60.72
CA ALA A 130 -15.77 17.16 -61.12
C ALA A 130 -15.19 18.34 -61.92
N LEU A 131 -13.92 18.70 -61.69
CA LEU A 131 -13.21 19.75 -62.45
C LEU A 131 -12.67 19.27 -63.81
N ARG A 132 -12.72 17.96 -64.08
CA ARG A 132 -12.25 17.32 -65.32
C ARG A 132 -13.38 16.74 -66.18
N ALA A 133 -14.63 16.95 -65.78
CA ALA A 133 -15.84 16.61 -66.52
C ALA A 133 -16.43 17.87 -67.13
#